data_AF-A0A7X6PV02-F1
#
_entry.id   AF-A0A7X6PV02-F1
#
_cell.length_a   1.000
_cell.length_b   1.000
_cell.length_c   1.000
_cell.angle_alpha   90.00
_cell.angle_beta   90.00
_cell.angle_gamma   90.00
#
_symmetry.space_group_name_H-M   'P 1'
#
loop_
_entity.id
_entity.type
_entity.pdbx_description
1 polymer ?
#
loop_
_entity_poly.entity_id
_entity_poly.type
_entity_poly.pdbx_seq_one_letter_code
_entity_poly.pdbx_strand_id
1 'polypeptide(L)' 'MKNSKKMQTGLQAICLIVYLLISSASPVYGHRVYLFAWEEGGIIHTESYFSGSRKVQDGTI' A
#
# COMPACT_ATOMS: atom_id res chain seq x y z
N MET A 1 -26.28 36.77 7.74
CA MET A 1 -24.80 36.68 7.80
C MET A 1 -24.24 35.63 8.78
N LYS A 2 -24.97 35.19 9.83
CA LYS A 2 -24.49 34.21 10.83
C LYS A 2 -24.28 32.77 10.31
N ASN A 3 -25.11 32.31 9.36
CA ASN A 3 -25.04 30.93 8.83
C ASN A 3 -23.83 30.68 7.92
N SER A 4 -23.32 31.72 7.23
CA SER A 4 -22.12 31.62 6.40
C SER A 4 -20.88 31.30 7.24
N LYS A 5 -20.74 31.90 8.44
CA LYS A 5 -19.61 31.62 9.34
C LYS A 5 -19.65 30.20 9.90
N LYS A 6 -20.83 29.67 10.24
CA LYS A 6 -21.00 28.26 10.68
C LYS A 6 -20.65 27.25 9.59
N MET A 7 -21.04 27.53 8.35
CA MET A 7 -20.70 26.69 7.18
C MET A 7 -19.19 26.69 6.94
N GLN A 8 -18.54 27.85 7.11
CA GLN A 8 -17.10 28.00 6.95
C GLN A 8 -16.31 27.26 8.03
N THR A 9 -16.75 27.28 9.30
CA THR A 9 -16.13 26.49 10.38
C THR A 9 -16.34 24.99 10.22
N GLY A 10 -17.49 24.56 9.69
CA GLY A 10 -17.73 23.15 9.37
C GLY A 10 -16.80 22.63 8.27
N LEU A 11 -16.62 23.42 7.21
CA LEU A 11 -15.69 23.11 6.13
C LEU A 11 -14.24 23.02 6.62
N GLN A 12 -13.81 23.95 7.49
CA GLN A 12 -12.48 23.92 8.10
C GLN A 12 -12.26 22.66 8.96
N ALA A 13 -13.26 22.26 9.74
CA ALA A 13 -13.17 21.03 10.53
C ALA A 13 -13.04 19.79 9.64
N ILE A 14 -13.80 19.72 8.55
CA ILE A 14 -13.70 18.62 7.57
C ILE A 14 -12.30 18.60 6.94
N CYS A 15 -11.78 19.73 6.48
CA CYS A 15 -10.44 19.81 5.91
C CYS A 15 -9.36 19.38 6.90
N LEU A 16 -9.48 19.77 8.18
CA LEU A 16 -8.55 19.36 9.23
C LEU A 16 -8.60 17.84 9.47
N ILE A 17 -9.80 17.26 9.52
CA ILE A 17 -9.98 15.81 9.69
C ILE A 17 -9.35 15.05 8.51
N VAL A 18 -9.60 15.50 7.28
CA VAL A 18 -9.01 14.88 6.08
C VAL A 18 -7.49 14.98 6.10
N TYR A 19 -6.93 16.14 6.48
CA TYR A 19 -5.49 16.31 6.61
C TYR A 19 -4.89 15.34 7.64
N LEU A 20 -5.48 15.22 8.83
CA LEU A 20 -5.01 14.30 9.87
C LEU A 20 -5.05 12.83 9.42
N LEU A 21 -6.11 12.43 8.70
CA LEU A 21 -6.22 11.08 8.15
C LEU A 21 -5.10 10.80 7.13
N ILE A 22 -4.83 11.73 6.22
CA ILE A 22 -3.78 11.56 5.20
C ILE A 22 -2.38 11.60 5.84
N SER A 23 -2.15 12.44 6.83
CA SER A 23 -0.87 12.50 7.56
C SER A 23 -0.57 11.23 8.37
N SER A 24 -1.60 10.47 8.75
CA SER A 24 -1.44 9.18 9.44
C SER A 24 -1.15 8.00 8.51
N ALA A 25 -1.21 8.19 7.19
CA ALA A 25 -0.92 7.13 6.24
C ALA A 25 0.57 6.76 6.31
N SER A 26 0.85 5.50 6.66
CA SER A 26 2.20 4.96 6.59
C SER A 26 2.67 4.86 5.14
N PRO A 27 3.96 5.10 4.84
CA PRO A 27 4.51 4.80 3.52
C PRO A 27 4.31 3.31 3.22
N VAL A 28 3.59 3.02 2.13
CA VAL A 28 3.44 1.64 1.65
C VAL A 28 4.60 1.33 0.71
N TYR A 29 5.50 0.45 1.14
CA TYR A 29 6.63 -0.01 0.33
C TYR A 29 6.17 -1.19 -0.52
N GLY A 30 5.60 -0.89 -1.69
CA GLY A 30 5.34 -1.90 -2.72
C GLY A 30 6.64 -2.27 -3.43
N HIS A 31 7.24 -3.40 -3.09
CA HIS A 31 8.38 -3.94 -3.85
C HIS A 31 7.89 -4.89 -4.94
N ARG A 32 8.36 -4.68 -6.18
CA ARG A 32 8.11 -5.60 -7.27
C ARG A 32 8.79 -6.94 -6.99
N VAL A 33 8.00 -8.01 -7.01
CA VAL A 33 8.46 -9.39 -6.90
C VAL A 33 8.25 -10.08 -8.25
N TYR A 34 9.27 -10.80 -8.70
CA TYR A 34 9.21 -11.72 -9.84
C TYR A 34 8.92 -13.12 -9.30
N LEU A 35 7.86 -13.76 -9.79
CA LEU A 35 7.46 -15.12 -9.45
C LEU A 35 7.65 -16.00 -10.69
N PHE A 36 8.35 -17.12 -10.51
CA PHE A 36 8.53 -18.15 -11.52
C PHE A 36 7.97 -19.45 -10.99
N ALA A 37 7.18 -20.13 -11.82
CA ALA A 37 6.66 -21.44 -11.52
C ALA A 37 6.80 -22.33 -12.75
N TRP A 38 7.22 -23.57 -12.54
CA TRP A 38 7.35 -24.57 -13.59
C TRP A 38 7.03 -25.96 -13.06
N GLU A 39 6.71 -26.86 -13.97
CA GLU A 39 6.43 -28.26 -13.67
C GLU A 39 7.63 -29.12 -14.08
N GLU A 40 7.99 -30.07 -13.22
CA GLU A 40 9.04 -31.04 -13.47
C GLU A 40 8.65 -32.38 -12.83
N GLY A 41 8.34 -33.39 -13.65
CA GLY A 41 8.09 -34.76 -13.20
C GLY A 41 6.88 -34.93 -12.28
N GLY A 42 5.85 -34.11 -12.44
CA GLY A 42 4.65 -34.02 -11.62
C GLY A 42 4.78 -33.09 -10.41
N ILE A 43 5.94 -32.45 -10.22
CA ILE A 43 6.19 -31.52 -9.11
C ILE A 43 6.15 -30.08 -9.64
N ILE A 44 5.41 -29.21 -8.95
CA ILE A 44 5.42 -27.77 -9.23
C ILE A 44 6.51 -27.12 -8.39
N HIS A 45 7.49 -26.55 -9.07
CA HIS A 45 8.56 -25.75 -8.47
C HIS A 45 8.18 -24.28 -8.53
N THR A 46 8.56 -23.53 -7.50
CA THR A 46 8.31 -22.09 -7.42
C THR A 46 9.54 -21.35 -6.93
N GLU A 47 9.84 -20.21 -7.53
CA GLU A 47 10.85 -19.28 -7.05
C GLU A 47 10.35 -17.84 -7.08
N SER A 48 10.84 -17.03 -6.14
CA SER A 48 10.51 -15.62 -6.04
C SER A 48 11.75 -14.75 -5.81
N TYR A 49 11.80 -13.62 -6.51
CA TYR A 49 12.94 -12.69 -6.49
C TYR A 49 12.47 -11.23 -6.45
N PHE A 50 13.17 -10.38 -5.68
CA PHE A 50 13.07 -8.93 -5.81
C PHE A 50 13.93 -8.43 -6.99
N SER A 51 13.70 -7.18 -7.41
CA SER A 51 14.61 -6.49 -8.34
C SER A 51 16.08 -6.59 -7.88
N GLY A 52 16.98 -6.88 -8.81
CA GLY A 52 18.40 -7.10 -8.52
C GLY A 52 18.75 -8.54 -8.11
N SER A 53 17.92 -9.52 -8.50
CA SER A 53 18.17 -10.95 -8.31
C SER A 53 18.30 -11.40 -6.84
N ARG A 54 17.73 -10.63 -5.91
CA ARG A 54 17.70 -11.01 -4.48
C ARG A 54 16.52 -11.96 -4.25
N LYS A 55 16.77 -13.18 -3.77
CA LYS A 55 15.68 -14.11 -3.40
C LYS A 55 14.79 -13.50 -2.32
N VAL A 56 13.48 -13.71 -2.45
CA VAL A 56 12.54 -13.42 -1.37
C VAL A 56 12.79 -14.45 -0.26
N GLN A 57 12.83 -13.99 0.98
CA GLN A 57 12.94 -14.83 2.18
C GLN A 57 11.61 -14.77 2.92
N ASP A 58 11.15 -15.91 3.43
CA ASP A 58 9.87 -16.06 4.17
C ASP A 58 8.63 -15.56 3.43
N GLY A 59 8.69 -15.50 2.10
CA GLY A 59 7.55 -15.17 1.25
C GLY A 59 6.56 -16.33 1.23
N THR A 60 5.29 -16.04 1.53
CA THR A 60 4.19 -17.00 1.28
C THR A 60 3.74 -16.82 -0.17
N ILE A 61 3.88 -17.87 -0.97
CA ILE A 61 3.43 -17.94 -2.37
C ILE A 61 2.06 -18.62 -2.41
#